data_AF-A0A6G9XR46-F1
#
_entry.id   AF-A0A6G9XR46-F1
#
_cell.length_a   1.000
_cell.length_b   1.000
_cell.length_c   1.000
_cell.angle_alpha   90.00
_cell.angle_beta   90.00
_cell.angle_gamma   90.00
#
_symmetry.space_group_name_H-M   'P 1'
#
loop_
_entity.id
_entity.type
_entity.pdbx_description
1 polymer ?
#
loop_
_entity_poly.entity_id
_entity_poly.type
_entity_poly.pdbx_seq_one_letter_code
_entity_poly.pdbx_strand_id
1 'polypeptide(L)'
;MTDPQQTTPAPSGMTPDVAFKLGADDPARAAPAAAAAESDPSTPQQESAAPPPDPVVAEPAIEDQAGDLARRIAHELAVAGPEGWQRYVAVFALTTVGGVRTAVYYDEADRAAQLEPAEEILELVRWQRDISARLGDGPWWRMTIQFDVGGRLSVDYDYGDEPFPEEHLFVPDAYRADLERYPRRRLPMWLAAYLGHDDRQSRTPQQAAAQARADQTAGVGAVRSVDDFPVLPVLWARWASIAAAFVAVGSDWGPRILPSVGVFEGSARSGATLYVLPGDRAVLSGGVWNAPELDAAYNDGAPQPRLYAGAPDWVANQVLNPRAGRGLLSFCYWWEGGSWYRGEAPGAEQLSPAVPGIWTAQTVTEVVCGVLSDDPSDEIRSAAATLVAAAEAGVVTRDTLAALFTDPNDDIDGALYQLSLAGLVSTVPEALSRDRAVTLVASHIRDQGVDTADYPLDELVAERLSIGWMVFVPTRLGEIAIGRAVFYIADDGVIEQSSSSVAPAVYATGFEERFRQRRTGAPAEFSV
;
A
#
# COMPACT_ATOMS: atom_id res chain seq x y z
N MET A 1 6.37 -21.54 12.10
CA MET A 1 5.52 -20.34 12.23
C MET A 1 5.74 -19.59 10.94
N THR A 2 4.76 -19.68 10.05
CA THR A 2 4.95 -19.82 8.61
C THR A 2 4.94 -18.46 7.93
N ASP A 3 6.03 -18.18 7.23
CA ASP A 3 6.33 -16.98 6.46
C ASP A 3 5.63 -17.06 5.09
N PRO A 4 4.80 -16.09 4.67
CA PRO A 4 4.19 -16.12 3.35
C PRO A 4 5.22 -15.71 2.28
N GLN A 5 5.51 -16.66 1.39
CA GLN A 5 6.44 -16.57 0.27
C GLN A 5 6.21 -15.32 -0.59
N GLN A 6 7.25 -14.50 -0.71
CA GLN A 6 7.37 -13.46 -1.73
C GLN A 6 7.80 -14.11 -3.05
N THR A 7 6.93 -14.04 -4.05
CA THR A 7 7.23 -14.39 -5.44
C THR A 7 7.74 -13.16 -6.17
N THR A 8 8.96 -13.25 -6.72
CA THR A 8 9.60 -12.25 -7.59
C THR A 8 8.80 -12.03 -8.88
N PRO A 9 8.50 -10.78 -9.30
CA PRO A 9 7.92 -10.54 -10.63
C PRO A 9 9.02 -10.38 -11.70
N ALA A 10 8.75 -10.97 -12.88
CA ALA A 10 9.51 -10.77 -14.11
C ALA A 10 9.22 -9.38 -14.71
N PRO A 11 10.09 -8.82 -15.59
CA PRO A 11 9.94 -7.47 -16.08
C PRO A 11 8.92 -7.43 -17.22
N SER A 12 7.80 -6.73 -17.02
CA SER A 12 6.79 -6.53 -18.07
C SER A 12 6.39 -5.05 -18.17
N GLY A 13 6.54 -4.52 -19.38
CA GLY A 13 5.63 -3.55 -20.02
C GLY A 13 5.34 -2.23 -19.30
N MET A 14 5.92 -1.14 -19.82
CA MET A 14 5.41 0.22 -19.63
C MET A 14 3.87 0.25 -19.75
N THR A 15 3.20 0.59 -18.64
CA THR A 15 1.78 0.93 -18.54
C THR A 15 1.65 2.26 -17.77
N PRO A 16 0.56 3.02 -17.96
CA PRO A 16 0.58 4.48 -17.90
C PRO A 16 0.72 5.05 -16.48
N ASP A 17 1.57 6.06 -16.37
CA ASP A 17 1.66 6.98 -15.25
C ASP A 17 0.34 7.78 -15.16
N VAL A 18 -0.55 7.42 -14.23
CA VAL A 18 -1.66 8.31 -13.83
C VAL A 18 -1.05 9.38 -12.93
N ALA A 19 -0.52 10.43 -13.56
CA ALA A 19 0.01 11.59 -12.87
C ALA A 19 -1.12 12.30 -12.10
N PHE A 20 -1.05 12.27 -10.77
CA PHE A 20 -1.87 13.12 -9.90
C PHE A 20 -1.50 14.59 -10.14
N LYS A 21 -2.22 15.28 -11.02
CA LYS A 21 -2.17 16.73 -11.19
C LYS A 21 -3.49 17.34 -10.76
N LEU A 22 -3.48 18.03 -9.62
CA LEU A 22 -4.51 19.02 -9.30
C LEU A 22 -4.16 20.32 -10.04
N GLY A 23 -5.11 20.77 -10.85
CA GLY A 23 -4.97 21.95 -11.71
C GLY A 23 -4.96 23.26 -10.93
N ALA A 24 -4.01 24.11 -11.28
CA ALA A 24 -4.08 25.55 -11.11
C ALA A 24 -3.42 26.19 -12.34
N ASP A 25 -4.22 26.42 -13.39
CA ASP A 25 -3.85 27.33 -14.47
C ASP A 25 -4.25 28.75 -14.07
N ASP A 26 -3.30 29.68 -14.12
CA ASP A 26 -3.60 31.05 -14.58
C ASP A 26 -2.39 31.56 -15.40
N PRO A 27 -2.59 32.01 -16.67
CA PRO A 27 -1.50 32.26 -17.61
C PRO A 27 -1.19 33.75 -17.71
N ALA A 28 0.01 34.17 -17.33
CA ALA A 28 0.61 35.40 -17.87
C ALA A 28 2.09 35.48 -17.49
N ARG A 29 2.99 35.40 -18.48
CA ARG A 29 3.66 36.58 -19.05
C ARG A 29 4.92 36.15 -19.82
N ALA A 30 4.89 36.45 -21.11
CA ALA A 30 5.93 36.21 -22.09
C ALA A 30 7.26 36.89 -21.76
N ALA A 31 8.35 36.24 -22.18
CA ALA A 31 9.65 36.86 -22.43
C ALA A 31 9.52 38.00 -23.48
N PRO A 32 10.55 38.84 -23.64
CA PRO A 32 11.52 38.48 -24.66
C PRO A 32 12.98 38.85 -24.35
N ALA A 33 13.86 38.11 -25.02
CA ALA A 33 15.25 38.47 -25.30
C ALA A 33 15.34 39.52 -26.43
N ALA A 34 16.33 40.40 -26.35
CA ALA A 34 17.00 41.14 -27.44
C ALA A 34 18.14 41.95 -26.78
N ALA A 35 19.44 41.77 -27.10
CA ALA A 35 20.17 41.98 -28.35
C ALA A 35 21.06 43.24 -28.25
N ALA A 36 22.37 42.99 -28.34
CA ALA A 36 23.38 43.68 -29.15
C ALA A 36 23.89 45.11 -28.82
N ALA A 37 25.16 45.28 -29.20
CA ALA A 37 25.98 46.48 -29.39
C ALA A 37 26.72 46.96 -28.12
N GLU A 38 28.01 47.28 -28.11
CA GLU A 38 28.89 47.84 -29.15
C GLU A 38 30.35 47.39 -28.98
N SER A 39 31.01 47.24 -30.12
CA SER A 39 32.44 47.08 -30.32
C SER A 39 33.08 48.44 -30.64
N ASP A 40 34.32 48.67 -30.20
CA ASP A 40 35.28 49.54 -30.91
C ASP A 40 36.73 49.13 -30.58
N PRO A 41 37.72 49.40 -31.46
CA PRO A 41 38.82 48.49 -31.74
C PRO A 41 40.17 49.08 -31.34
N SER A 42 41.19 48.23 -31.19
CA SER A 42 42.57 48.67 -31.31
C SER A 42 43.42 47.55 -31.91
N THR A 43 44.04 47.90 -33.04
CA THR A 43 44.87 47.13 -33.99
C THR A 43 46.24 46.75 -33.37
N PRO A 44 46.95 45.73 -33.90
CA PRO A 44 47.80 44.82 -33.13
C PRO A 44 49.29 45.19 -33.14
N GLN A 45 50.00 44.73 -32.12
CA GLN A 45 51.46 44.57 -32.15
C GLN A 45 51.81 43.09 -32.37
N GLN A 46 52.44 42.81 -33.51
CA GLN A 46 53.18 41.60 -33.79
C GLN A 46 54.46 41.59 -32.94
N GLU A 47 54.63 40.57 -32.10
CA GLU A 47 55.94 40.24 -31.55
C GLU A 47 56.14 38.71 -31.52
N SER A 48 57.05 38.28 -32.39
CA SER A 48 57.90 37.08 -32.31
C SER A 48 57.27 35.70 -32.06
N ALA A 49 57.23 34.90 -33.12
CA ALA A 49 56.95 33.46 -33.07
C ALA A 49 58.02 32.70 -32.25
N ALA A 50 57.61 32.13 -31.13
CA ALA A 50 58.29 31.02 -30.47
C ALA A 50 57.88 29.69 -31.14
N PRO A 51 58.76 28.67 -31.20
CA PRO A 51 58.40 27.36 -31.77
C PRO A 51 57.26 26.73 -30.98
N PRO A 52 56.40 25.90 -31.62
CA PRO A 52 55.25 25.32 -30.93
C PRO A 52 55.74 24.45 -29.76
N PRO A 53 55.14 24.57 -28.56
CA PRO A 53 55.36 23.58 -27.53
C PRO A 53 54.85 22.23 -28.05
N ASP A 54 55.57 21.16 -27.74
CA ASP A 54 55.11 19.78 -27.94
C ASP A 54 53.66 19.64 -27.45
N PRO A 55 52.81 18.84 -28.12
CA PRO A 55 51.43 18.67 -27.69
C PRO A 55 51.43 18.12 -26.26
N VAL A 56 51.09 18.99 -25.31
CA VAL A 56 50.71 18.58 -23.97
C VAL A 56 49.49 17.70 -24.17
N VAL A 57 49.68 16.38 -24.03
CA VAL A 57 48.59 15.41 -24.00
C VAL A 57 47.68 15.88 -22.87
N ALA A 58 46.52 16.43 -23.22
CA ALA A 58 45.52 16.83 -22.24
C ALA A 58 45.18 15.56 -21.43
N GLU A 59 45.36 15.62 -20.11
CA GLU A 59 44.97 14.52 -19.24
C GLU A 59 43.49 14.21 -19.51
N PRO A 60 43.13 12.94 -19.77
CA PRO A 60 41.75 12.59 -20.02
C PRO A 60 40.91 13.00 -18.82
N ALA A 61 39.72 13.55 -19.09
CA ALA A 61 38.82 13.97 -18.03
C ALA A 61 38.55 12.79 -17.09
N ILE A 62 38.37 13.05 -15.79
CA ILE A 62 38.16 12.01 -14.78
C ILE A 62 36.95 11.11 -15.14
N GLU A 63 35.95 11.69 -15.80
CA GLU A 63 34.78 10.98 -16.35
C GLU A 63 35.18 9.96 -17.43
N ASP A 64 36.04 10.35 -18.38
CA ASP A 64 36.56 9.44 -19.42
C ASP A 64 37.35 8.30 -18.80
N GLN A 65 38.19 8.59 -17.80
CA GLN A 65 38.96 7.57 -17.08
C GLN A 65 38.06 6.57 -16.35
N ALA A 66 37.00 7.06 -15.68
CA ALA A 66 36.03 6.20 -15.00
C ALA A 66 35.25 5.33 -15.99
N GLY A 67 34.86 5.89 -17.14
CA GLY A 67 34.18 5.18 -18.22
C GLY A 67 35.06 4.13 -18.89
N ASP A 68 36.34 4.43 -19.10
CA ASP A 68 37.32 3.50 -19.66
C ASP A 68 37.54 2.29 -18.74
N LEU A 69 37.63 2.55 -17.43
CA LEU A 69 37.74 1.48 -16.44
C LEU A 69 36.49 0.61 -16.39
N ALA A 70 35.30 1.19 -16.43
CA ALA A 70 34.05 0.43 -16.47
C ALA A 70 33.98 -0.49 -17.70
N ARG A 71 34.38 0.01 -18.88
CA ARG A 71 34.49 -0.80 -20.11
C ARG A 71 35.52 -1.91 -19.98
N ARG A 72 36.67 -1.63 -19.38
CA ARG A 72 37.70 -2.64 -19.12
C ARG A 72 37.18 -3.73 -18.18
N ILE A 73 36.56 -3.37 -17.06
CA ILE A 73 35.95 -4.32 -16.11
C ILE A 73 34.95 -5.23 -16.84
N ALA A 74 34.07 -4.63 -17.66
CA ALA A 74 33.08 -5.39 -18.42
C ALA A 74 33.72 -6.41 -19.39
N HIS A 75 34.83 -6.02 -20.02
CA HIS A 75 35.56 -6.91 -20.93
C HIS A 75 36.25 -8.06 -20.18
N GLU A 76 36.92 -7.78 -19.06
CA GLU A 76 37.58 -8.81 -18.25
C GLU A 76 36.56 -9.82 -17.69
N LEU A 77 35.37 -9.36 -17.27
CA LEU A 77 34.26 -10.23 -16.88
C LEU A 77 33.79 -11.10 -18.05
N ALA A 78 33.63 -10.53 -19.25
CA ALA A 78 33.24 -11.27 -20.44
C ALA A 78 34.23 -12.39 -20.80
N VAL A 79 35.54 -12.12 -20.65
CA VAL A 79 36.61 -13.10 -20.87
C VAL A 79 36.59 -14.21 -19.82
N ALA A 80 36.24 -13.90 -18.58
CA ALA A 80 36.14 -14.87 -17.48
C ALA A 80 34.85 -15.70 -17.48
N GLY A 81 33.87 -15.37 -18.34
CA GLY A 81 32.57 -16.05 -18.40
C GLY A 81 32.66 -17.53 -18.83
N PRO A 82 31.71 -18.36 -18.39
CA PRO A 82 31.67 -19.79 -18.74
C PRO A 82 31.35 -20.01 -20.23
N GLU A 83 31.88 -21.06 -20.83
CA GLU A 83 31.64 -21.36 -22.26
C GLU A 83 30.13 -21.38 -22.59
N GLY A 84 29.75 -20.68 -23.66
CA GLY A 84 28.35 -20.62 -24.13
C GLY A 84 27.46 -19.55 -23.50
N TRP A 85 28.01 -18.67 -22.65
CA TRP A 85 27.27 -17.52 -22.13
C TRP A 85 26.83 -16.57 -23.26
N GLN A 86 25.65 -15.97 -23.11
CA GLN A 86 25.04 -15.02 -24.06
C GLN A 86 24.95 -13.60 -23.49
N ARG A 87 24.67 -13.50 -22.19
CA ARG A 87 24.66 -12.23 -21.44
C ARG A 87 25.10 -12.46 -20.00
N TYR A 88 25.54 -11.41 -19.34
CA TYR A 88 25.74 -11.44 -17.90
C TYR A 88 25.26 -10.16 -17.24
N VAL A 89 24.97 -10.28 -15.95
CA VAL A 89 24.73 -9.16 -15.03
C VAL A 89 25.71 -9.28 -13.89
N ALA A 90 26.53 -8.25 -13.69
CA ALA A 90 27.43 -8.15 -12.55
C ALA A 90 27.02 -6.99 -11.65
N VAL A 91 26.98 -7.23 -10.34
CA VAL A 91 26.66 -6.24 -9.32
C VAL A 91 27.82 -6.16 -8.34
N PHE A 92 28.33 -4.95 -8.14
CA PHE A 92 29.33 -4.63 -7.15
C PHE A 92 28.75 -3.61 -6.18
N ALA A 93 28.42 -4.01 -4.96
CA ALA A 93 28.08 -3.09 -3.89
C ALA A 93 29.30 -2.98 -2.97
N LEU A 94 29.84 -1.79 -2.74
CA LEU A 94 31.11 -1.62 -2.02
C LEU A 94 31.07 -0.46 -1.01
N THR A 95 31.77 -0.69 0.10
CA THR A 95 32.20 0.30 1.09
C THR A 95 33.72 0.19 1.30
N THR A 96 34.32 1.06 2.11
CA THR A 96 35.74 0.94 2.52
C THR A 96 36.05 -0.36 3.28
N VAL A 97 35.08 -0.92 3.99
CA VAL A 97 35.29 -2.07 4.90
C VAL A 97 34.85 -3.42 4.31
N GLY A 98 34.13 -3.43 3.19
CA GLY A 98 33.63 -4.66 2.58
C GLY A 98 32.64 -4.40 1.45
N GLY A 99 32.16 -5.46 0.84
CA GLY A 99 31.22 -5.35 -0.28
C GLY A 99 30.66 -6.69 -0.74
N VAL A 100 29.57 -6.62 -1.49
CA VAL A 100 28.95 -7.75 -2.19
C VAL A 100 29.37 -7.71 -3.65
N ARG A 101 29.75 -8.87 -4.19
CA ARG A 101 30.22 -9.04 -5.57
C ARG A 101 29.52 -10.25 -6.16
N THR A 102 28.75 -10.01 -7.21
CA THR A 102 27.98 -11.08 -7.86
C THR A 102 28.10 -10.92 -9.36
N ALA A 103 28.47 -11.97 -10.08
CA ALA A 103 28.34 -12.02 -11.54
C ALA A 103 27.52 -13.25 -11.94
N VAL A 104 26.39 -13.01 -12.59
CA VAL A 104 25.49 -14.06 -13.08
C VAL A 104 25.50 -14.04 -14.60
N TYR A 105 25.86 -15.17 -15.19
CA TYR A 105 25.92 -15.42 -16.63
C TYR A 105 24.70 -16.24 -17.05
N TYR A 106 24.14 -15.93 -18.21
CA TYR A 106 22.99 -16.62 -18.78
C TYR A 106 23.37 -17.17 -20.16
N ASP A 107 23.02 -18.42 -20.42
CA ASP A 107 23.18 -19.04 -21.73
C ASP A 107 21.96 -18.80 -22.66
N GLU A 108 21.96 -19.42 -23.84
CA GLU A 108 20.86 -19.30 -24.82
C GLU A 108 19.53 -19.87 -24.31
N ALA A 109 19.57 -20.82 -23.38
CA ALA A 109 18.39 -21.39 -22.73
C ALA A 109 17.98 -20.63 -21.46
N ASP A 110 18.56 -19.44 -21.23
CA ASP A 110 18.37 -18.59 -20.07
C ASP A 110 18.74 -19.25 -18.72
N ARG A 111 19.64 -20.25 -18.76
CA ARG A 111 20.13 -20.90 -17.54
C ARG A 111 21.21 -20.04 -16.91
N ALA A 112 21.06 -19.78 -15.61
CA ALA A 112 21.97 -18.94 -14.83
C ALA A 112 23.14 -19.73 -14.25
N ALA A 113 24.35 -19.18 -14.37
CA ALA A 113 25.55 -19.60 -13.66
C ALA A 113 26.16 -18.42 -12.91
N GLN A 114 26.33 -18.54 -11.60
CA GLN A 114 26.96 -17.51 -10.78
C GLN A 114 28.45 -17.80 -10.64
N LEU A 115 29.28 -16.80 -10.91
CA LEU A 115 30.73 -16.83 -10.70
C LEU A 115 31.15 -15.66 -9.81
N GLU A 116 32.10 -15.93 -8.91
CA GLU A 116 32.79 -14.89 -8.16
C GLU A 116 33.84 -14.22 -9.07
N PRO A 117 33.81 -12.88 -9.22
CA PRO A 117 34.86 -12.18 -9.97
C PRO A 117 36.24 -12.37 -9.35
N ALA A 118 37.26 -12.51 -10.19
CA ALA A 118 38.66 -12.63 -9.77
C ALA A 118 39.16 -11.34 -9.08
N GLU A 119 40.17 -11.44 -8.22
CA GLU A 119 40.66 -10.30 -7.43
C GLU A 119 41.21 -9.18 -8.31
N GLU A 120 41.81 -9.51 -9.46
CA GLU A 120 42.31 -8.52 -10.42
C GLU A 120 41.17 -7.66 -10.99
N ILE A 121 39.99 -8.24 -11.20
CA ILE A 121 38.79 -7.49 -11.63
C ILE A 121 38.31 -6.60 -10.48
N LEU A 122 38.37 -7.09 -9.24
CA LEU A 122 37.97 -6.33 -8.07
C LEU A 122 38.90 -5.15 -7.78
N GLU A 123 40.20 -5.28 -8.04
CA GLU A 123 41.14 -4.16 -8.00
C GLU A 123 40.76 -3.08 -9.02
N LEU A 124 40.37 -3.47 -10.24
CA LEU A 124 39.85 -2.53 -11.24
C LEU A 124 38.57 -1.85 -10.77
N VAL A 125 37.64 -2.59 -10.17
CA VAL A 125 36.38 -2.03 -9.62
C VAL A 125 36.66 -1.04 -8.49
N ARG A 126 37.55 -1.38 -7.54
CA ARG A 126 37.96 -0.47 -6.46
C ARG A 126 38.62 0.79 -7.01
N TRP A 127 39.48 0.64 -8.02
CA TRP A 127 40.12 1.78 -8.67
C TRP A 127 39.11 2.66 -9.40
N GLN A 128 38.14 2.06 -10.10
CA GLN A 128 37.04 2.77 -10.74
C GLN A 128 36.22 3.55 -9.71
N ARG A 129 35.92 2.94 -8.55
CA ARG A 129 35.21 3.58 -7.44
C ARG A 129 35.97 4.77 -6.89
N ASP A 130 37.28 4.64 -6.67
CA ASP A 130 38.14 5.71 -6.15
C ASP A 130 38.29 6.89 -7.12
N ILE A 131 38.30 6.63 -8.44
CA ILE A 131 38.26 7.68 -9.46
C ILE A 131 36.89 8.36 -9.44
N SER A 132 35.81 7.57 -9.41
CA SER A 132 34.44 8.07 -9.37
C SER A 132 34.15 8.88 -8.11
N ALA A 133 34.83 8.61 -6.99
CA ALA A 133 34.71 9.39 -5.76
C ALA A 133 35.11 10.86 -5.91
N ARG A 134 35.86 11.21 -6.97
CA ARG A 134 36.24 12.59 -7.31
C ARG A 134 35.18 13.29 -8.15
N LEU A 135 34.15 12.56 -8.59
CA LEU A 135 33.01 13.06 -9.36
C LEU A 135 31.83 13.24 -8.38
N GLY A 136 31.40 14.48 -8.17
CA GLY A 136 30.23 14.78 -7.36
C GLY A 136 30.43 14.60 -5.84
N ASP A 137 29.39 14.10 -5.16
CA ASP A 137 29.29 14.04 -3.69
C ASP A 137 29.88 12.76 -3.07
N GLY A 138 30.66 11.97 -3.84
CA GLY A 138 31.34 10.76 -3.36
C GLY A 138 31.18 9.56 -4.29
N PRO A 139 31.79 8.41 -3.97
CA PRO A 139 31.71 7.22 -4.81
C PRO A 139 30.29 6.65 -4.83
N TRP A 140 29.94 5.94 -5.91
CA TRP A 140 28.74 5.11 -5.92
C TRP A 140 28.78 4.04 -4.82
N TRP A 141 27.59 3.60 -4.37
CA TRP A 141 27.45 2.49 -3.43
C TRP A 141 27.32 1.15 -4.14
N ARG A 142 26.60 1.15 -5.28
CA ARG A 142 26.44 -0.03 -6.13
C ARG A 142 26.70 0.32 -7.59
N MET A 143 27.45 -0.54 -8.28
CA MET A 143 27.65 -0.50 -9.73
C MET A 143 27.06 -1.78 -10.33
N THR A 144 26.19 -1.62 -11.33
CA THR A 144 25.60 -2.73 -12.08
C THR A 144 26.12 -2.69 -13.51
N ILE A 145 26.69 -3.79 -13.97
CA ILE A 145 27.16 -3.97 -15.34
C ILE A 145 26.29 -5.02 -16.01
N GLN A 146 25.73 -4.67 -17.17
CA GLN A 146 25.04 -5.62 -18.05
C GLN A 146 25.78 -5.66 -19.38
N PHE A 147 26.09 -6.85 -19.85
CA PHE A 147 26.81 -7.04 -21.10
C PHE A 147 26.29 -8.26 -21.84
N ASP A 148 26.21 -8.17 -23.16
CA ASP A 148 25.85 -9.29 -24.04
C ASP A 148 26.92 -9.58 -25.09
N VAL A 149 26.85 -10.75 -25.71
CA VAL A 149 27.74 -11.15 -26.81
C VAL A 149 27.60 -10.28 -28.07
N GLY A 150 26.52 -9.50 -28.18
CA GLY A 150 26.33 -8.48 -29.20
C GLY A 150 27.15 -7.22 -28.95
N GLY A 151 27.86 -7.14 -27.81
CA GLY A 151 28.68 -6.01 -27.40
C GLY A 151 27.89 -4.86 -26.77
N ARG A 152 26.60 -5.07 -26.46
CA ARG A 152 25.81 -4.06 -25.76
C ARG A 152 26.25 -4.01 -24.30
N LEU A 153 26.83 -2.88 -23.92
CA LEU A 153 27.22 -2.58 -22.54
C LEU A 153 26.26 -1.56 -21.95
N SER A 154 25.74 -1.86 -20.77
CA SER A 154 25.10 -0.89 -19.88
C SER A 154 25.83 -0.90 -18.54
N VAL A 155 26.15 0.28 -18.03
CA VAL A 155 26.74 0.46 -16.69
C VAL A 155 25.88 1.46 -15.95
N ASP A 156 25.35 1.03 -14.81
CA ASP A 156 24.51 1.84 -13.93
C ASP A 156 25.21 2.03 -12.59
N TYR A 157 25.10 3.24 -12.04
CA TYR A 157 25.69 3.60 -10.76
C TYR A 157 24.60 4.08 -9.82
N ASP A 158 24.44 3.39 -8.70
CA ASP A 158 23.46 3.71 -7.68
C ASP A 158 24.16 4.39 -6.49
N TYR A 159 23.79 5.66 -6.28
CA TYR A 159 24.28 6.51 -5.21
C TYR A 159 23.39 6.47 -3.96
N GLY A 160 22.39 5.58 -3.94
CA GLY A 160 21.45 5.37 -2.86
C GLY A 160 20.20 6.22 -2.99
N ASP A 161 19.82 6.67 -4.19
CA ASP A 161 18.57 7.43 -4.37
C ASP A 161 17.36 6.63 -3.88
N GLU A 162 17.47 5.29 -3.98
CA GLU A 162 16.53 4.34 -3.43
C GLU A 162 17.19 3.34 -2.46
N PRO A 163 16.43 2.77 -1.49
CA PRO A 163 16.86 1.68 -0.65
C PRO A 163 17.39 0.50 -1.47
N PHE A 164 18.57 0.01 -1.09
CA PHE A 164 19.15 -1.16 -1.72
C PHE A 164 18.34 -2.43 -1.41
N PRO A 165 18.33 -3.41 -2.32
CA PRO A 165 17.91 -4.77 -2.02
C PRO A 165 18.62 -5.32 -0.78
N GLU A 166 17.96 -6.19 -0.03
CA GLU A 166 18.46 -6.70 1.26
C GLU A 166 19.81 -7.40 1.12
N GLU A 167 20.01 -8.13 0.02
CA GLU A 167 21.25 -8.82 -0.32
C GLU A 167 22.43 -7.87 -0.61
N HIS A 168 22.16 -6.59 -0.86
CA HIS A 168 23.16 -5.55 -1.12
C HIS A 168 23.22 -4.49 -0.01
N LEU A 169 22.35 -4.59 1.00
CA LEU A 169 22.28 -3.64 2.10
C LEU A 169 23.34 -3.97 3.16
N PHE A 170 24.29 -3.06 3.37
CA PHE A 170 25.29 -3.22 4.43
C PHE A 170 24.73 -2.88 5.81
N VAL A 171 25.39 -3.39 6.85
CA VAL A 171 25.16 -2.93 8.22
C VAL A 171 25.55 -1.45 8.38
N PRO A 172 24.92 -0.70 9.30
CA PRO A 172 25.15 0.74 9.43
C PRO A 172 26.63 1.15 9.61
N ASP A 173 27.42 0.35 10.34
CA ASP A 173 28.84 0.66 10.58
C ASP A 173 29.68 0.68 9.31
N ALA A 174 29.33 -0.11 8.29
CA ALA A 174 30.06 -0.12 7.02
C ALA A 174 29.85 1.18 6.23
N TYR A 175 28.61 1.70 6.23
CA TYR A 175 28.32 3.00 5.63
C TYR A 175 28.99 4.13 6.40
N ARG A 176 28.98 4.10 7.74
CA ARG A 176 29.67 5.11 8.57
C ARG A 176 31.17 5.16 8.26
N ALA A 177 31.83 4.01 8.21
CA ALA A 177 33.25 3.92 7.86
C ALA A 177 33.55 4.42 6.43
N ASP A 178 32.63 4.23 5.48
CA ASP A 178 32.78 4.78 4.14
C ASP A 178 32.57 6.30 4.12
N LEU A 179 31.59 6.82 4.86
CA LEU A 179 31.32 8.26 5.00
C LEU A 179 32.44 9.00 5.74
N GLU A 180 33.17 8.36 6.65
CA GLU A 180 34.39 8.92 7.24
C GLU A 180 35.49 9.13 6.20
N ARG A 181 35.59 8.23 5.20
CA ARG A 181 36.57 8.30 4.13
C ARG A 181 36.14 9.21 2.97
N TYR A 182 34.87 9.15 2.61
CA TYR A 182 34.23 9.87 1.52
C TYR A 182 33.03 10.65 2.07
N PRO A 183 33.26 11.78 2.77
CA PRO A 183 32.18 12.56 3.37
C PRO A 183 31.23 13.09 2.31
N ARG A 184 29.93 12.90 2.55
CA ARG A 184 28.87 13.48 1.72
C ARG A 184 28.25 14.67 2.42
N ARG A 185 27.90 15.71 1.66
CA ARG A 185 27.19 16.87 2.21
C ARG A 185 25.80 16.49 2.71
N ARG A 186 25.17 15.51 2.06
CA ARG A 186 23.79 15.12 2.28
C ARG A 186 23.58 13.68 1.87
N LEU A 187 22.83 12.93 2.67
CA LEU A 187 22.46 11.56 2.37
C LEU A 187 21.00 11.49 1.89
N PRO A 188 20.68 10.54 0.99
CA PRO A 188 19.30 10.14 0.76
C PRO A 188 18.61 9.84 2.08
N MET A 189 17.37 10.32 2.26
CA MET A 189 16.69 10.34 3.56
C MET A 189 16.59 8.95 4.19
N TRP A 190 16.32 7.91 3.38
CA TRP A 190 16.25 6.54 3.88
C TRP A 190 17.58 6.05 4.45
N LEU A 191 18.71 6.42 3.85
CA LEU A 191 20.04 6.03 4.30
C LEU A 191 20.41 6.83 5.54
N ALA A 192 20.12 8.13 5.55
CA ALA A 192 20.31 8.98 6.72
C ALA A 192 19.53 8.44 7.95
N ALA A 193 18.28 8.03 7.74
CA ALA A 193 17.46 7.36 8.76
C ALA A 193 18.05 6.01 9.15
N TYR A 194 18.41 5.15 8.20
CA TYR A 194 19.00 3.83 8.46
C TYR A 194 20.26 3.90 9.34
N LEU A 195 21.07 4.95 9.17
CA LEU A 195 22.29 5.15 9.95
C LEU A 195 22.07 5.85 11.29
N GLY A 196 20.97 6.57 11.47
CA GLY A 196 20.81 7.50 12.60
C GLY A 196 19.46 7.45 13.31
N HIS A 197 18.57 6.52 12.98
CA HIS A 197 17.24 6.50 13.61
C HIS A 197 17.29 6.15 15.09
N ASP A 198 18.22 5.29 15.53
CA ASP A 198 18.44 4.88 16.94
C ASP A 198 17.14 4.53 17.68
N ASP A 199 16.19 3.90 16.98
CA ASP A 199 14.84 3.60 17.46
C ASP A 199 14.05 4.80 18.05
N ARG A 200 14.44 6.04 17.73
CA ARG A 200 13.83 7.28 18.28
C ARG A 200 12.33 7.40 18.00
N GLN A 201 11.87 6.81 16.90
CA GLN A 201 10.45 6.80 16.52
C GLN A 201 9.70 5.55 16.98
N SER A 202 10.40 4.56 17.54
CA SER A 202 9.79 3.38 18.15
C SER A 202 9.08 3.78 19.44
N ARG A 203 7.90 3.20 19.64
CA ARG A 203 7.05 3.47 20.80
C ARG A 203 6.47 2.16 21.32
N THR A 204 7.28 1.40 22.06
CA THR A 204 6.81 0.21 22.78
C THR A 204 5.67 0.55 23.74
N PRO A 205 4.82 -0.42 24.15
CA PRO A 205 3.74 -0.15 25.10
C PRO A 205 4.22 0.50 26.41
N GLN A 206 5.39 0.10 26.92
CA GLN A 206 5.98 0.67 28.13
C GLN A 206 6.40 2.13 27.93
N GLN A 207 7.01 2.44 26.78
CA GLN A 207 7.36 3.82 26.41
C GLN A 207 6.10 4.68 26.19
N ALA A 208 5.07 4.14 25.55
CA ALA A 208 3.80 4.83 25.34
C ALA A 208 3.15 5.24 26.67
N ALA A 209 3.04 4.30 27.61
CA ALA A 209 2.49 4.55 28.94
C ALA A 209 3.36 5.49 29.80
N ALA A 210 4.68 5.45 29.65
CA ALA A 210 5.57 6.40 30.32
C ALA A 210 5.40 7.82 29.75
N GLN A 211 5.40 7.95 28.42
CA GLN A 211 5.25 9.23 27.73
C GLN A 211 3.89 9.86 28.01
N ALA A 212 2.79 9.09 27.96
CA ALA A 212 1.44 9.62 28.21
C ALA A 212 1.31 10.22 29.62
N ARG A 213 1.91 9.59 30.64
CA ARG A 213 1.94 10.12 32.02
C ARG A 213 2.82 11.36 32.14
N ALA A 214 3.97 11.38 31.45
CA ALA A 214 4.86 12.53 31.42
C ALA A 214 4.18 13.73 30.75
N ASP A 215 3.51 13.53 29.62
CA ASP A 215 2.76 14.56 28.89
C ASP A 215 1.61 15.11 29.73
N GLN A 216 0.84 14.25 30.41
CA GLN A 216 -0.21 14.67 31.35
C GLN A 216 0.36 15.54 32.48
N THR A 217 1.49 15.15 33.06
CA THR A 217 2.16 15.90 34.14
C THR A 217 2.69 17.25 33.64
N ALA A 218 3.18 17.29 32.41
CA ALA A 218 3.72 18.48 31.75
C ALA A 218 2.65 19.37 31.10
N GLY A 219 1.38 18.94 31.08
CA GLY A 219 0.30 19.64 30.39
C GLY A 219 0.45 19.64 28.85
N VAL A 220 1.19 18.69 28.29
CA VAL A 220 1.33 18.52 26.84
C VAL A 220 0.07 17.83 26.31
N GLY A 221 -0.77 18.62 25.65
CA GLY A 221 -2.03 18.15 25.07
C GLY A 221 -1.87 17.77 23.59
N ALA A 222 -2.70 16.82 23.16
CA ALA A 222 -2.90 16.52 21.75
C ALA A 222 -3.50 17.72 21.00
N VAL A 223 -3.10 17.91 19.75
CA VAL A 223 -3.73 18.90 18.86
C VAL A 223 -4.91 18.23 18.17
N ARG A 224 -6.12 18.78 18.38
CA ARG A 224 -7.31 18.32 17.67
C ARG A 224 -7.20 18.69 16.19
N SER A 225 -7.35 17.70 15.33
CA SER A 225 -7.42 17.85 13.88
C SER A 225 -8.89 17.95 13.47
N VAL A 226 -9.30 19.11 12.97
CA VAL A 226 -10.70 19.38 12.60
C VAL A 226 -10.91 19.21 11.09
N ASP A 227 -9.99 19.73 10.28
CA ASP A 227 -10.16 19.85 8.83
C ASP A 227 -9.22 18.93 8.03
N ASP A 228 -8.29 18.23 8.69
CA ASP A 228 -7.31 17.40 7.99
C ASP A 228 -7.96 16.11 7.42
N PHE A 229 -8.97 15.55 8.10
CA PHE A 229 -9.59 14.29 7.73
C PHE A 229 -11.09 14.26 8.01
N PRO A 230 -11.90 13.56 7.18
CA PRO A 230 -13.29 13.27 7.52
C PRO A 230 -13.37 12.38 8.77
N VAL A 231 -14.55 12.31 9.38
CA VAL A 231 -14.81 11.42 10.53
C VAL A 231 -14.48 9.96 10.17
N LEU A 232 -14.01 9.18 11.15
CA LEU A 232 -13.47 7.84 10.94
C LEU A 232 -14.34 6.92 10.06
N PRO A 233 -15.68 6.81 10.27
CA PRO A 233 -16.51 5.95 9.41
C PRO A 233 -16.50 6.35 7.93
N VAL A 234 -16.51 7.66 7.66
CA VAL A 234 -16.46 8.19 6.29
C VAL A 234 -15.08 7.99 5.68
N LEU A 235 -14.02 8.24 6.46
CA LEU A 235 -12.64 7.98 6.04
C LEU A 235 -12.45 6.51 5.63
N TRP A 236 -12.93 5.59 6.47
CA TRP A 236 -12.86 4.16 6.24
C TRP A 236 -13.64 3.72 5.01
N ALA A 237 -14.86 4.22 4.85
CA ALA A 237 -15.69 3.96 3.69
C ALA A 237 -15.01 4.36 2.38
N ARG A 238 -14.45 5.58 2.34
CA ARG A 238 -13.76 6.10 1.17
C ARG A 238 -12.50 5.34 0.83
N TRP A 239 -11.70 4.97 1.83
CA TRP A 239 -10.52 4.12 1.63
C TRP A 239 -10.90 2.79 0.98
N ALA A 240 -11.96 2.16 1.49
CA ALA A 240 -12.45 0.89 0.99
C ALA A 240 -13.03 1.00 -0.43
N SER A 241 -13.71 2.11 -0.77
CA SER A 241 -14.19 2.36 -2.14
C SER A 241 -13.03 2.44 -3.14
N ILE A 242 -11.95 3.15 -2.80
CA ILE A 242 -10.77 3.22 -3.68
C ILE A 242 -10.12 1.84 -3.77
N ALA A 243 -9.94 1.13 -2.65
CA ALA A 243 -9.37 -0.21 -2.66
C ALA A 243 -10.18 -1.19 -3.54
N ALA A 244 -11.50 -1.14 -3.46
CA ALA A 244 -12.39 -1.95 -4.28
C ALA A 244 -12.21 -1.66 -5.78
N ALA A 245 -12.04 -0.40 -6.17
CA ALA A 245 -11.80 -0.05 -7.58
C ALA A 245 -10.46 -0.57 -8.11
N PHE A 246 -9.38 -0.44 -7.34
CA PHE A 246 -8.08 -0.99 -7.73
C PHE A 246 -8.09 -2.52 -7.84
N VAL A 247 -8.78 -3.20 -6.93
CA VAL A 247 -8.93 -4.66 -6.98
C VAL A 247 -9.78 -5.10 -8.17
N ALA A 248 -10.88 -4.39 -8.46
CA ALA A 248 -11.75 -4.71 -9.59
C ALA A 248 -10.99 -4.72 -10.92
N VAL A 249 -10.11 -3.74 -11.17
CA VAL A 249 -9.32 -3.69 -12.41
C VAL A 249 -8.09 -4.61 -12.40
N GLY A 250 -7.94 -5.46 -11.39
CA GLY A 250 -6.81 -6.39 -11.26
C GLY A 250 -5.46 -5.70 -11.00
N SER A 251 -5.46 -4.49 -10.44
CA SER A 251 -4.21 -3.79 -10.14
C SER A 251 -3.48 -4.46 -8.97
N ASP A 252 -2.21 -4.82 -9.15
CA ASP A 252 -1.35 -5.30 -8.05
C ASP A 252 -1.00 -4.20 -7.03
N TRP A 253 -1.23 -2.94 -7.40
CA TRP A 253 -0.87 -1.75 -6.61
C TRP A 253 -2.11 -1.04 -6.05
N GLY A 254 -1.87 0.01 -5.27
CA GLY A 254 -2.92 0.85 -4.70
C GLY A 254 -3.41 0.42 -3.31
N PRO A 255 -4.47 1.06 -2.79
CA PRO A 255 -4.95 0.81 -1.45
C PRO A 255 -5.57 -0.59 -1.32
N ARG A 256 -5.48 -1.15 -0.11
CA ARG A 256 -6.07 -2.43 0.28
C ARG A 256 -6.76 -2.33 1.63
N ILE A 257 -7.79 -3.14 1.79
CA ILE A 257 -8.48 -3.43 3.04
C ILE A 257 -8.13 -4.85 3.47
N LEU A 258 -7.63 -4.93 4.69
CA LEU A 258 -7.45 -6.15 5.48
C LEU A 258 -8.41 -6.08 6.68
N PRO A 259 -8.63 -7.18 7.42
CA PRO A 259 -9.41 -7.14 8.64
C PRO A 259 -8.92 -6.04 9.61
N SER A 260 -9.73 -5.00 9.80
CA SER A 260 -9.44 -3.85 10.67
C SER A 260 -8.22 -2.99 10.27
N VAL A 261 -7.69 -3.14 9.05
CA VAL A 261 -6.51 -2.37 8.60
C VAL A 261 -6.67 -1.92 7.14
N GLY A 262 -6.48 -0.62 6.89
CA GLY A 262 -6.27 -0.07 5.56
C GLY A 262 -4.78 0.10 5.30
N VAL A 263 -4.30 -0.34 4.15
CA VAL A 263 -2.90 -0.20 3.73
C VAL A 263 -2.85 0.53 2.40
N PHE A 264 -1.93 1.47 2.27
CA PHE A 264 -1.67 2.18 1.04
C PHE A 264 -0.18 2.45 0.91
N GLU A 265 0.38 2.08 -0.22
CA GLU A 265 1.72 2.45 -0.64
C GLU A 265 1.59 3.02 -2.06
N GLY A 266 1.96 4.28 -2.24
CA GLY A 266 2.01 4.95 -3.52
C GLY A 266 3.27 4.60 -4.30
N SER A 267 3.26 4.89 -5.62
CA SER A 267 4.38 4.63 -6.53
C SER A 267 5.68 5.32 -6.11
N ALA A 268 5.58 6.45 -5.40
CA ALA A 268 6.73 7.22 -4.89
C ALA A 268 7.19 6.79 -3.49
N ARG A 269 6.95 5.54 -3.04
CA ARG A 269 7.36 5.01 -1.71
C ARG A 269 6.79 5.79 -0.50
N SER A 270 5.80 6.63 -0.76
CA SER A 270 4.99 7.29 0.26
C SER A 270 3.83 6.37 0.61
N GLY A 271 3.43 6.31 1.87
CA GLY A 271 2.39 5.37 2.25
C GLY A 271 1.94 5.51 3.69
N ALA A 272 0.82 4.85 3.98
CA ALA A 272 0.17 4.89 5.27
C ALA A 272 -0.54 3.58 5.59
N THR A 273 -0.73 3.39 6.89
CA THR A 273 -1.62 2.38 7.45
C THR A 273 -2.66 3.05 8.33
N LEU A 274 -3.91 2.62 8.19
CA LEU A 274 -5.01 2.95 9.07
C LEU A 274 -5.38 1.69 9.86
N TYR A 275 -5.12 1.67 11.17
CA TYR A 275 -5.61 0.64 12.07
C TYR A 275 -6.93 1.09 12.67
N VAL A 276 -8.00 0.32 12.46
CA VAL A 276 -9.30 0.53 13.11
C VAL A 276 -9.38 -0.42 14.30
N LEU A 277 -9.69 0.09 15.49
CA LEU A 277 -9.62 -0.65 16.75
C LEU A 277 -10.98 -0.68 17.45
N PRO A 278 -11.22 -1.67 18.32
CA PRO A 278 -12.41 -1.67 19.17
C PRO A 278 -12.50 -0.41 20.05
N GLY A 279 -13.73 0.04 20.27
CA GLY A 279 -14.05 1.18 21.13
C GLY A 279 -13.95 2.55 20.44
N ASP A 280 -14.29 2.63 19.15
CA ASP A 280 -14.22 3.87 18.35
C ASP A 280 -12.83 4.52 18.40
N ARG A 281 -11.81 3.71 18.10
CA ARG A 281 -10.42 4.13 18.07
C ARG A 281 -9.79 3.80 16.73
N ALA A 282 -8.87 4.63 16.29
CA ALA A 282 -8.05 4.32 15.12
C ALA A 282 -6.70 5.02 15.17
N VAL A 283 -5.75 4.53 14.39
CA VAL A 283 -4.46 5.20 14.15
C VAL A 283 -4.21 5.25 12.66
N LEU A 284 -4.06 6.46 12.12
CA LEU A 284 -3.57 6.70 10.77
C LEU A 284 -2.13 7.20 10.88
N SER A 285 -1.18 6.39 10.40
CA SER A 285 0.23 6.74 10.48
C SER A 285 0.98 6.27 9.23
N GLY A 286 2.05 6.96 8.89
CA GLY A 286 2.74 6.74 7.63
C GLY A 286 3.94 7.66 7.42
N GLY A 287 4.44 7.65 6.20
CA GLY A 287 5.58 8.46 5.80
C GLY A 287 5.41 8.99 4.38
N VAL A 288 5.64 10.29 4.22
CA VAL A 288 5.88 10.93 2.91
C VAL A 288 7.34 10.70 2.57
N TRP A 289 7.60 10.23 1.34
CA TRP A 289 8.96 10.02 0.85
C TRP A 289 9.71 11.35 0.83
N ASN A 290 10.94 11.34 1.38
CA ASN A 290 11.76 12.54 1.55
C ASN A 290 11.04 13.70 2.28
N ALA A 291 10.23 13.39 3.31
CA ALA A 291 9.58 14.41 4.14
C ALA A 291 10.59 15.47 4.63
N PRO A 292 10.36 16.77 4.37
CA PRO A 292 11.34 17.84 4.68
C PRO A 292 11.77 17.87 6.15
N GLU A 293 10.87 17.58 7.08
CA GLU A 293 11.14 17.62 8.52
C GLU A 293 12.07 16.48 8.96
N LEU A 294 11.87 15.27 8.42
CA LEU A 294 12.75 14.13 8.70
C LEU A 294 14.12 14.33 8.07
N ASP A 295 14.11 14.82 6.85
CA ASP A 295 15.31 15.11 6.12
C ASP A 295 16.17 16.17 6.82
N ALA A 296 15.58 17.28 7.29
CA ALA A 296 16.27 18.26 8.13
C ALA A 296 16.75 17.65 9.46
N ALA A 297 15.98 16.73 10.05
CA ALA A 297 16.36 16.11 11.31
C ALA A 297 17.55 15.14 11.18
N TYR A 298 17.64 14.40 10.07
CA TYR A 298 18.71 13.44 9.84
C TYR A 298 19.94 14.05 9.18
N ASN A 299 19.78 14.95 8.21
CA ASN A 299 20.90 15.53 7.47
C ASN A 299 21.43 16.82 8.10
N ASP A 300 20.55 17.65 8.68
CA ASP A 300 20.92 18.99 9.18
C ASP A 300 20.95 19.06 10.73
N GLY A 301 20.63 17.96 11.42
CA GLY A 301 20.63 17.87 12.88
C GLY A 301 19.48 18.64 13.55
N ALA A 302 18.42 18.97 12.80
CA ALA A 302 17.23 19.57 13.38
C ALA A 302 16.56 18.63 14.40
N PRO A 303 15.79 19.15 15.37
CA PRO A 303 15.00 18.32 16.27
C PRO A 303 14.02 17.45 15.48
N GLN A 304 13.86 16.18 15.88
CA GLN A 304 12.81 15.34 15.29
C GLN A 304 11.42 15.84 15.71
N PRO A 305 10.42 15.75 14.81
CA PRO A 305 9.03 16.07 15.15
C PRO A 305 8.52 15.18 16.29
N ARG A 306 7.85 15.79 17.28
CA ARG A 306 7.19 15.05 18.36
C ARG A 306 5.84 14.51 17.89
N LEU A 307 5.88 13.54 16.99
CA LEU A 307 4.69 12.94 16.37
C LEU A 307 3.69 12.36 17.39
N TYR A 308 4.18 11.95 18.56
CA TYR A 308 3.40 11.33 19.62
C TYR A 308 3.08 12.27 20.80
N ALA A 309 3.35 13.57 20.68
CA ALA A 309 3.06 14.53 21.75
C ALA A 309 1.56 14.51 22.10
N GLY A 310 1.23 14.21 23.36
CA GLY A 310 -0.14 14.13 23.86
C GLY A 310 -0.90 12.87 23.41
N ALA A 311 -0.25 11.92 22.76
CA ALA A 311 -0.88 10.68 22.32
C ALA A 311 -1.13 9.72 23.50
N PRO A 312 -2.29 9.04 23.54
CA PRO A 312 -2.63 8.11 24.61
C PRO A 312 -1.68 6.90 24.63
N ASP A 313 -1.69 6.17 25.75
CA ASP A 313 -0.79 5.05 26.02
C ASP A 313 -1.01 3.83 25.09
N TRP A 314 -2.20 3.72 24.52
CA TRP A 314 -2.55 2.66 23.57
C TRP A 314 -2.02 2.91 22.15
N VAL A 315 -1.56 4.13 21.83
CA VAL A 315 -0.87 4.43 20.56
C VAL A 315 0.58 3.97 20.68
N ALA A 316 0.82 2.71 20.34
CA ALA A 316 2.10 2.02 20.43
C ALA A 316 2.42 1.25 19.14
N ASN A 317 3.62 0.69 19.03
CA ASN A 317 4.15 0.01 17.83
C ASN A 317 3.18 -0.96 17.14
N GLN A 318 2.30 -1.63 17.89
CA GLN A 318 1.34 -2.59 17.37
C GLN A 318 0.28 -2.00 16.43
N VAL A 319 0.06 -0.70 16.52
CA VAL A 319 -0.96 0.04 15.73
C VAL A 319 -0.34 1.19 14.94
N LEU A 320 1.00 1.20 14.84
CA LEU A 320 1.76 2.17 14.08
C LEU A 320 2.23 1.57 12.77
N ASN A 321 2.42 2.42 11.76
CA ASN A 321 3.04 2.03 10.51
C ASN A 321 4.46 1.48 10.77
N PRO A 322 4.87 0.39 10.11
CA PRO A 322 6.21 -0.20 10.27
C PRO A 322 7.37 0.78 10.05
N ARG A 323 7.15 1.90 9.35
CA ARG A 323 8.12 3.01 9.20
C ARG A 323 8.61 3.57 10.53
N ALA A 324 7.82 3.48 11.60
CA ALA A 324 8.25 3.86 12.96
C ALA A 324 9.53 3.12 13.40
N GLY A 325 9.64 1.83 13.08
CA GLY A 325 10.84 1.03 13.39
C GLY A 325 12.05 1.32 12.50
N ARG A 326 11.85 2.04 11.38
CA ARG A 326 12.91 2.39 10.42
C ARG A 326 13.30 3.87 10.49
N GLY A 327 12.67 4.65 11.39
CA GLY A 327 12.89 6.09 11.47
C GLY A 327 12.29 6.89 10.31
N LEU A 328 11.35 6.32 9.56
CA LEU A 328 10.75 6.91 8.35
C LEU A 328 9.30 7.39 8.56
N LEU A 329 8.83 7.41 9.81
CA LEU A 329 7.50 7.91 10.11
C LEU A 329 7.51 9.44 10.06
N SER A 330 6.68 10.04 9.20
CA SER A 330 6.58 11.49 9.09
C SER A 330 5.26 12.04 9.65
N PHE A 331 4.27 11.18 9.91
CA PHE A 331 3.03 11.58 10.55
C PHE A 331 2.38 10.47 11.38
N CYS A 332 1.63 10.88 12.39
CA CYS A 332 0.79 10.01 13.21
C CYS A 332 -0.45 10.78 13.67
N TYR A 333 -1.61 10.25 13.33
CA TYR A 333 -2.93 10.73 13.75
C TYR A 333 -3.63 9.60 14.50
N TRP A 334 -4.39 9.94 15.53
CA TRP A 334 -5.23 8.97 16.23
C TRP A 334 -6.65 9.50 16.39
N TRP A 335 -7.61 8.60 16.25
CA TRP A 335 -9.02 8.86 16.48
C TRP A 335 -9.41 8.35 17.85
N GLU A 336 -10.08 9.19 18.62
CA GLU A 336 -10.69 8.82 19.89
C GLU A 336 -11.84 9.78 20.20
N GLY A 337 -12.94 9.28 20.76
CA GLY A 337 -14.04 10.13 21.22
C GLY A 337 -14.63 11.00 20.11
N GLY A 338 -14.76 10.48 18.89
CA GLY A 338 -15.39 11.19 17.78
C GLY A 338 -14.52 12.27 17.11
N SER A 339 -13.19 12.28 17.32
CA SER A 339 -12.30 13.29 16.69
C SER A 339 -10.91 12.76 16.40
N TRP A 340 -10.29 13.32 15.37
CA TRP A 340 -8.87 13.11 15.07
C TRP A 340 -7.99 14.01 15.93
N TYR A 341 -6.85 13.48 16.32
CA TYR A 341 -5.82 14.15 17.08
C TYR A 341 -4.45 13.85 16.48
N ARG A 342 -3.51 14.78 16.69
CA ARG A 342 -2.11 14.65 16.28
C ARG A 342 -1.18 15.30 17.30
N GLY A 343 0.08 14.88 17.27
CA GLY A 343 1.18 15.64 17.88
C GLY A 343 1.65 16.73 16.92
N GLU A 344 2.95 16.76 16.63
CA GLU A 344 3.56 17.68 15.66
C GLU A 344 3.52 17.17 14.21
N ALA A 345 2.63 16.24 13.89
CA ALA A 345 2.45 15.76 12.51
C ALA A 345 2.03 16.92 11.59
N PRO A 346 2.43 16.95 10.31
CA PRO A 346 1.99 17.98 9.37
C PRO A 346 0.51 17.83 9.01
N GLY A 347 -0.10 18.92 8.53
CA GLY A 347 -1.52 18.94 8.10
C GLY A 347 -1.77 18.18 6.79
N ALA A 348 -3.04 17.95 6.47
CA ALA A 348 -3.48 17.07 5.39
C ALA A 348 -2.88 17.34 4.00
N GLU A 349 -2.70 18.60 3.62
CA GLU A 349 -2.16 18.97 2.30
C GLU A 349 -0.81 18.32 2.02
N GLN A 350 0.04 18.23 3.06
CA GLN A 350 1.38 17.66 2.98
C GLN A 350 1.36 16.12 3.00
N LEU A 351 0.21 15.50 3.32
CA LEU A 351 0.03 14.05 3.41
C LEU A 351 -0.50 13.44 2.10
N SER A 352 -0.86 14.27 1.13
CA SER A 352 -1.41 13.85 -0.17
C SER A 352 -0.62 12.74 -0.88
N PRO A 353 0.73 12.66 -0.82
CA PRO A 353 1.46 11.54 -1.44
C PRO A 353 1.32 10.22 -0.68
N ALA A 354 1.03 10.26 0.62
CA ALA A 354 1.08 9.12 1.53
C ALA A 354 -0.30 8.58 1.94
N VAL A 355 -1.39 9.29 1.61
CA VAL A 355 -2.75 8.90 1.94
C VAL A 355 -3.57 8.88 0.64
N PRO A 356 -4.39 7.85 0.39
CA PRO A 356 -5.22 7.81 -0.81
C PRO A 356 -6.21 8.99 -0.81
N GLY A 357 -6.73 9.39 -1.97
CA GLY A 357 -7.61 10.55 -2.19
C GLY A 357 -8.96 10.53 -1.47
N ILE A 358 -8.97 10.49 -0.14
CA ILE A 358 -10.10 10.22 0.77
C ILE A 358 -10.76 11.48 1.36
N TRP A 359 -10.24 12.67 1.06
CA TRP A 359 -10.67 13.92 1.70
C TRP A 359 -12.11 14.32 1.41
N THR A 360 -12.58 14.13 0.17
CA THR A 360 -13.94 14.48 -0.24
C THR A 360 -14.55 13.35 -1.07
N ALA A 361 -15.88 13.24 -1.07
CA ALA A 361 -16.58 12.29 -1.93
C ALA A 361 -16.24 12.51 -3.41
N GLN A 362 -16.13 13.78 -3.83
CA GLN A 362 -15.73 14.15 -5.19
C GLN A 362 -14.32 13.61 -5.53
N THR A 363 -13.33 13.82 -4.66
CA THR A 363 -11.96 13.33 -4.88
C THR A 363 -11.95 11.81 -5.02
N VAL A 364 -12.73 11.10 -4.19
CA VAL A 364 -12.84 9.64 -4.28
C VAL A 364 -13.47 9.21 -5.59
N THR A 365 -14.55 9.87 -6.01
CA THR A 365 -15.19 9.63 -7.31
C THR A 365 -14.19 9.84 -8.46
N GLU A 366 -13.43 10.93 -8.44
CA GLU A 366 -12.40 11.21 -9.45
C GLU A 366 -11.31 10.14 -9.50
N VAL A 367 -10.82 9.69 -8.33
CA VAL A 367 -9.85 8.59 -8.24
C VAL A 367 -10.43 7.30 -8.80
N VAL A 368 -11.65 6.92 -8.39
CA VAL A 368 -12.33 5.70 -8.86
C VAL A 368 -12.54 5.74 -10.37
N CYS A 369 -12.95 6.88 -10.92
CA CYS A 369 -13.12 7.03 -12.36
C CYS A 369 -11.77 6.95 -13.11
N GLY A 370 -10.71 7.56 -12.58
CA GLY A 370 -9.38 7.55 -13.20
C GLY A 370 -8.72 6.16 -13.22
N VAL A 371 -9.13 5.26 -12.31
CA VAL A 371 -8.71 3.84 -12.34
C VAL A 371 -9.34 3.08 -13.51
N LEU A 372 -10.55 3.47 -13.91
CA LEU A 372 -11.32 2.79 -14.95
C LEU A 372 -10.99 3.30 -16.36
N SER A 373 -10.79 4.61 -16.50
CA SER A 373 -10.62 5.24 -17.81
C SER A 373 -9.94 6.60 -17.69
N ASP A 374 -9.13 6.94 -18.70
CA ASP A 374 -8.54 8.26 -18.87
C ASP A 374 -9.59 9.35 -19.20
N ASP A 375 -10.72 8.97 -19.80
CA ASP A 375 -11.84 9.87 -20.14
C ASP A 375 -13.19 9.26 -19.75
N PRO A 376 -13.55 9.29 -18.45
CA PRO A 376 -14.73 8.62 -17.94
C PRO A 376 -16.01 9.40 -18.31
N SER A 377 -16.99 8.68 -18.86
CA SER A 377 -18.29 9.23 -19.23
C SER A 377 -19.10 9.72 -18.03
N ASP A 378 -20.13 10.54 -18.27
CA ASP A 378 -21.02 11.02 -17.22
C ASP A 378 -21.74 9.87 -16.50
N GLU A 379 -22.04 8.77 -17.19
CA GLU A 379 -22.61 7.57 -16.58
C GLU A 379 -21.64 6.92 -15.59
N ILE A 380 -20.36 6.75 -15.95
CA ILE A 380 -19.32 6.19 -15.08
C ILE A 380 -19.13 7.10 -13.84
N ARG A 381 -19.10 8.42 -14.04
CA ARG A 381 -18.99 9.39 -12.93
C ARG A 381 -20.17 9.29 -11.97
N SER A 382 -21.39 9.17 -12.51
CA SER A 382 -22.61 8.99 -11.71
C SER A 382 -22.62 7.66 -10.94
N ALA A 383 -22.20 6.56 -11.58
CA ALA A 383 -22.08 5.26 -10.95
C ALA A 383 -21.04 5.26 -9.82
N ALA A 384 -19.87 5.88 -10.06
CA ALA A 384 -18.82 6.02 -9.05
C ALA A 384 -19.29 6.88 -7.86
N ALA A 385 -19.97 8.00 -8.11
CA ALA A 385 -20.56 8.82 -7.05
C ALA A 385 -21.59 8.04 -6.22
N THR A 386 -22.41 7.22 -6.89
CA THR A 386 -23.41 6.35 -6.24
C THR A 386 -22.74 5.30 -5.36
N LEU A 387 -21.65 4.67 -5.84
CA LEU A 387 -20.86 3.72 -5.04
C LEU A 387 -20.28 4.38 -3.79
N VAL A 388 -19.68 5.57 -3.93
CA VAL A 388 -19.09 6.30 -2.79
C VAL A 388 -20.18 6.65 -1.77
N ALA A 389 -21.33 7.15 -2.21
CA ALA A 389 -22.45 7.46 -1.32
C ALA A 389 -23.00 6.20 -0.61
N ALA A 390 -23.13 5.08 -1.32
CA ALA A 390 -23.56 3.82 -0.74
C ALA A 390 -22.55 3.26 0.27
N ALA A 391 -21.25 3.43 0.01
CA ALA A 391 -20.18 3.04 0.92
C ALA A 391 -20.18 3.89 2.19
N GLU A 392 -20.30 5.22 2.08
CA GLU A 392 -20.41 6.12 3.24
C GLU A 392 -21.64 5.82 4.10
N ALA A 393 -22.71 5.31 3.49
CA ALA A 393 -23.93 4.87 4.18
C ALA A 393 -23.87 3.41 4.66
N GLY A 394 -22.84 2.62 4.32
CA GLY A 394 -22.69 1.22 4.70
C GLY A 394 -23.72 0.27 4.07
N VAL A 395 -24.17 0.58 2.85
CA VAL A 395 -25.25 -0.14 2.16
C VAL A 395 -24.86 -0.61 0.75
N VAL A 396 -23.57 -0.84 0.50
CA VAL A 396 -23.11 -1.28 -0.82
C VAL A 396 -23.73 -2.64 -1.18
N THR A 397 -24.18 -2.76 -2.42
CA THR A 397 -24.63 -4.03 -3.00
C THR A 397 -23.76 -4.41 -4.20
N ARG A 398 -23.87 -5.67 -4.63
CA ARG A 398 -23.23 -6.13 -5.87
C ARG A 398 -23.66 -5.32 -7.08
N ASP A 399 -24.94 -4.94 -7.16
CA ASP A 399 -25.48 -4.14 -8.26
C ASP A 399 -24.86 -2.74 -8.31
N THR A 400 -24.56 -2.15 -7.15
CA THR A 400 -23.86 -0.85 -7.10
C THR A 400 -22.46 -0.93 -7.70
N LEU A 401 -21.75 -2.05 -7.52
CA LEU A 401 -20.45 -2.30 -8.15
C LEU A 401 -20.60 -2.63 -9.63
N ALA A 402 -21.50 -3.53 -10.00
CA ALA A 402 -21.71 -3.95 -11.39
C ALA A 402 -22.17 -2.81 -12.30
N ALA A 403 -22.80 -1.77 -11.75
CA ALA A 403 -23.14 -0.56 -12.49
C ALA A 403 -21.90 0.28 -12.89
N LEU A 404 -20.78 0.09 -12.20
CA LEU A 404 -19.53 0.81 -12.43
C LEU A 404 -18.55 0.01 -13.32
N PHE A 405 -18.47 -1.30 -13.10
CA PHE A 405 -17.54 -2.21 -13.78
C PHE A 405 -18.26 -2.96 -14.91
N THR A 406 -18.02 -2.53 -16.15
CA THR A 406 -18.68 -3.09 -17.34
C THR A 406 -17.80 -4.05 -18.13
N ASP A 407 -16.49 -4.14 -17.83
CA ASP A 407 -15.63 -5.11 -18.50
C ASP A 407 -15.88 -6.51 -17.89
N PRO A 408 -16.13 -7.56 -18.70
CA PRO A 408 -16.31 -8.90 -18.18
C PRO A 408 -15.09 -9.47 -17.43
N ASN A 409 -13.91 -8.86 -17.55
CA ASN A 409 -12.70 -9.23 -16.83
C ASN A 409 -12.54 -8.51 -15.48
N ASP A 410 -13.40 -7.53 -15.16
CA ASP A 410 -13.35 -6.84 -13.87
C ASP A 410 -13.69 -7.80 -12.71
N ASP A 411 -12.84 -7.84 -11.69
CA ASP A 411 -13.01 -8.66 -10.49
C ASP A 411 -13.99 -8.02 -9.49
N ILE A 412 -15.28 -8.07 -9.85
CA ILE A 412 -16.37 -7.57 -9.00
C ILE A 412 -16.42 -8.29 -7.65
N ASP A 413 -16.09 -9.59 -7.62
CA ASP A 413 -16.16 -10.39 -6.41
C ASP A 413 -15.02 -10.01 -5.44
N GLY A 414 -13.81 -9.78 -5.94
CA GLY A 414 -12.69 -9.23 -5.19
C GLY A 414 -12.98 -7.82 -4.66
N ALA A 415 -13.59 -6.96 -5.48
CA ALA A 415 -14.00 -5.61 -5.07
C ALA A 415 -15.07 -5.64 -3.95
N LEU A 416 -16.07 -6.51 -4.10
CA LEU A 416 -17.10 -6.71 -3.07
C LEU A 416 -16.49 -7.27 -1.79
N TYR A 417 -15.49 -8.15 -1.89
CA TYR A 417 -14.76 -8.66 -0.74
C TYR A 417 -14.02 -7.56 0.03
N GLN A 418 -13.37 -6.61 -0.65
CA GLN A 418 -12.75 -5.43 0.01
C GLN A 418 -13.77 -4.63 0.83
N LEU A 419 -14.94 -4.34 0.25
CA LEU A 419 -16.01 -3.59 0.92
C LEU A 419 -16.66 -4.40 2.07
N SER A 420 -16.73 -5.72 1.93
CA SER A 420 -17.23 -6.63 2.95
C SER A 420 -16.28 -6.69 4.16
N LEU A 421 -14.97 -6.78 3.93
CA LEU A 421 -13.95 -6.69 4.99
C LEU A 421 -14.01 -5.34 5.72
N ALA A 422 -14.40 -4.28 5.02
CA ALA A 422 -14.63 -2.97 5.60
C ALA A 422 -15.98 -2.85 6.34
N GLY A 423 -16.88 -3.84 6.26
CA GLY A 423 -18.19 -3.82 6.88
C GLY A 423 -19.20 -2.89 6.19
N LEU A 424 -19.00 -2.60 4.90
CA LEU A 424 -19.78 -1.62 4.13
C LEU A 424 -20.84 -2.27 3.22
N VAL A 425 -20.80 -3.60 3.10
CA VAL A 425 -21.76 -4.34 2.29
C VAL A 425 -23.04 -4.55 3.09
N SER A 426 -24.16 -4.20 2.48
CA SER A 426 -25.46 -4.48 3.05
C SER A 426 -25.67 -6.00 3.09
N THR A 427 -25.61 -6.58 4.29
CA THR A 427 -26.05 -7.96 4.53
C THR A 427 -27.57 -7.98 4.62
N VAL A 428 -28.30 -7.44 3.65
CA VAL A 428 -29.67 -7.92 3.44
C VAL A 428 -29.47 -9.30 2.83
N PRO A 429 -29.70 -10.41 3.57
CA PRO A 429 -29.62 -11.71 2.94
C PRO A 429 -30.58 -11.65 1.77
N GLU A 430 -30.11 -12.04 0.59
CA GLU A 430 -30.99 -12.23 -0.55
C GLU A 430 -32.17 -13.08 -0.06
N ALA A 431 -33.39 -12.58 -0.26
CA ALA A 431 -34.58 -13.26 0.24
C ALA A 431 -34.51 -14.73 -0.20
N LEU A 432 -34.50 -15.65 0.76
CA LEU A 432 -34.30 -17.06 0.50
C LEU A 432 -35.33 -17.50 -0.54
N SER A 433 -34.95 -18.22 -1.60
CA SER A 433 -35.96 -18.69 -2.55
C SER A 433 -36.85 -19.75 -1.89
N ARG A 434 -38.11 -19.87 -2.35
CA ARG A 434 -39.07 -20.85 -1.84
C ARG A 434 -38.49 -22.28 -1.89
N ASP A 435 -37.87 -22.63 -3.01
CA ASP A 435 -37.31 -23.96 -3.23
C ASP A 435 -36.11 -24.22 -2.33
N ARG A 436 -35.30 -23.18 -2.07
CA ARG A 436 -34.16 -23.28 -1.15
C ARG A 436 -34.63 -23.43 0.29
N ALA A 437 -35.70 -22.73 0.68
CA ALA A 437 -36.34 -22.87 1.99
C ALA A 437 -36.81 -24.30 2.26
N VAL A 438 -37.54 -24.88 1.31
CA VAL A 438 -38.02 -26.26 1.38
C VAL A 438 -36.84 -27.24 1.45
N THR A 439 -35.82 -27.04 0.61
CA THR A 439 -34.63 -27.91 0.57
C THR A 439 -33.86 -27.92 1.88
N LEU A 440 -33.66 -26.74 2.48
CA LEU A 440 -32.93 -26.58 3.75
C LEU A 440 -33.70 -27.19 4.92
N VAL A 441 -35.01 -26.96 5.01
CA VAL A 441 -35.85 -27.57 6.04
C VAL A 441 -35.93 -29.10 5.87
N ALA A 442 -36.11 -29.60 4.65
CA ALA A 442 -36.12 -31.03 4.39
C ALA A 442 -34.78 -31.70 4.78
N SER A 443 -33.66 -31.02 4.56
CA SER A 443 -32.33 -31.51 4.99
C SER A 443 -32.19 -31.48 6.52
N HIS A 444 -32.61 -30.39 7.16
CA HIS A 444 -32.61 -30.26 8.61
C HIS A 444 -33.42 -31.36 9.32
N ILE A 445 -34.61 -31.70 8.79
CA ILE A 445 -35.46 -32.76 9.35
C ILE A 445 -34.76 -34.12 9.26
N ARG A 446 -34.10 -34.43 8.13
CA ARG A 446 -33.34 -35.68 7.95
C ARG A 446 -32.15 -35.76 8.90
N ASP A 447 -31.42 -34.66 9.07
CA ASP A 447 -30.21 -34.60 9.90
C ASP A 447 -30.52 -34.75 11.39
N GLN A 448 -31.70 -34.29 11.84
CA GLN A 448 -32.15 -34.47 13.23
C GLN A 448 -32.78 -35.84 13.52
N GLY A 449 -32.92 -36.72 12.52
CA GLY A 449 -33.45 -38.07 12.70
C GLY A 449 -34.91 -38.10 13.19
N VAL A 450 -35.70 -37.08 12.86
CA VAL A 450 -37.12 -36.99 13.22
C VAL A 450 -37.88 -38.09 12.47
N ASP A 451 -38.79 -38.80 13.16
CA ASP A 451 -39.68 -39.77 12.52
C ASP A 451 -40.64 -39.05 11.57
N THR A 452 -40.47 -39.28 10.26
CA THR A 452 -41.26 -38.66 9.19
C THR A 452 -42.36 -39.58 8.66
N ALA A 453 -42.68 -40.70 9.33
CA ALA A 453 -43.67 -41.66 8.84
C ALA A 453 -45.05 -41.02 8.55
N ASP A 454 -45.44 -40.01 9.33
CA ASP A 454 -46.67 -39.23 9.17
C ASP A 454 -46.42 -37.80 8.64
N TYR A 455 -45.22 -37.54 8.09
CA TYR A 455 -44.78 -36.21 7.63
C TYR A 455 -43.96 -36.28 6.33
N PRO A 456 -44.62 -36.49 5.17
CA PRO A 456 -43.95 -36.65 3.88
C PRO A 456 -43.18 -35.39 3.46
N LEU A 457 -41.85 -35.50 3.36
CA LEU A 457 -40.96 -34.39 3.02
C LEU A 457 -41.12 -33.89 1.58
N ASP A 458 -41.71 -34.70 0.71
CA ASP A 458 -42.05 -34.36 -0.68
C ASP A 458 -43.34 -33.53 -0.79
N GLU A 459 -44.17 -33.47 0.26
CA GLU A 459 -45.37 -32.63 0.34
C GLU A 459 -45.12 -31.28 1.06
N LEU A 460 -43.86 -30.92 1.35
CA LEU A 460 -43.52 -29.67 2.02
C LEU A 460 -43.91 -28.44 1.18
N VAL A 461 -44.62 -27.53 1.82
CA VAL A 461 -44.99 -26.23 1.27
C VAL A 461 -44.36 -25.15 2.12
N ALA A 462 -43.85 -24.12 1.45
CA ALA A 462 -43.35 -22.91 2.09
C ALA A 462 -44.28 -21.72 1.81
N GLU A 463 -44.71 -21.04 2.88
CA GLU A 463 -45.46 -19.79 2.86
C GLU A 463 -44.53 -18.63 3.27
N ARG A 464 -44.59 -17.52 2.53
CA ARG A 464 -43.66 -16.40 2.71
C ARG A 464 -44.01 -15.59 3.96
N LEU A 465 -42.99 -15.27 4.75
CA LEU A 465 -43.02 -14.30 5.84
C LEU A 465 -42.23 -13.03 5.47
N SER A 466 -42.34 -11.99 6.29
CA SER A 466 -41.61 -10.73 6.11
C SER A 466 -40.08 -10.91 6.10
N ILE A 467 -39.56 -11.93 6.80
CA ILE A 467 -38.12 -12.18 7.05
C ILE A 467 -37.66 -13.61 6.69
N GLY A 468 -38.47 -14.38 5.96
CA GLY A 468 -38.20 -15.79 5.72
C GLY A 468 -39.41 -16.59 5.24
N TRP A 469 -39.48 -17.86 5.62
CA TRP A 469 -40.54 -18.80 5.23
C TRP A 469 -41.05 -19.64 6.40
N MET A 470 -42.35 -19.91 6.39
CA MET A 470 -42.98 -20.94 7.19
C MET A 470 -43.12 -22.20 6.34
N VAL A 471 -42.51 -23.31 6.75
CA VAL A 471 -42.46 -24.57 6.00
C VAL A 471 -43.18 -25.67 6.76
N PHE A 472 -44.17 -26.29 6.11
CA PHE A 472 -45.02 -27.31 6.72
C PHE A 472 -45.66 -28.24 5.67
N VAL A 473 -46.21 -29.37 6.11
CA VAL A 473 -47.03 -30.28 5.28
C VAL A 473 -48.52 -29.92 5.45
N PRO A 474 -49.24 -29.51 4.38
CA PRO A 474 -50.65 -29.15 4.46
C PRO A 474 -51.56 -30.28 4.98
N THR A 475 -52.65 -29.93 5.66
CA THR A 475 -53.68 -30.91 6.06
C THR A 475 -54.71 -31.13 4.95
N ARG A 476 -55.16 -32.38 4.79
CA ARG A 476 -56.24 -32.70 3.86
C ARG A 476 -57.60 -32.33 4.46
N LEU A 477 -58.59 -32.07 3.60
CA LEU A 477 -59.92 -31.65 4.04
C LEU A 477 -60.55 -32.74 4.96
N GLY A 478 -60.82 -32.39 6.23
CA GLY A 478 -61.39 -33.31 7.23
C GLY A 478 -60.39 -33.98 8.17
N GLU A 479 -59.09 -33.70 8.03
CA GLU A 479 -58.03 -34.22 8.90
C GLU A 479 -57.79 -33.30 10.12
N ILE A 480 -57.64 -33.88 11.32
CA ILE A 480 -57.35 -33.11 12.54
C ILE A 480 -55.82 -33.06 12.72
N ALA A 481 -55.25 -31.85 12.68
CA ALA A 481 -53.81 -31.58 12.75
C ALA A 481 -53.24 -31.72 14.18
N ILE A 482 -53.19 -32.92 14.75
CA ILE A 482 -52.57 -33.13 16.08
C ILE A 482 -51.13 -33.61 15.90
N GLY A 483 -50.16 -32.82 16.39
CA GLY A 483 -48.75 -33.24 16.46
C GLY A 483 -47.86 -32.94 15.25
N ARG A 484 -48.36 -32.23 14.22
CA ARG A 484 -47.54 -31.86 13.06
C ARG A 484 -46.58 -30.70 13.37
N ALA A 485 -45.34 -30.84 12.93
CA ALA A 485 -44.30 -29.81 13.10
C ALA A 485 -44.46 -28.69 12.06
N VAL A 486 -44.24 -27.45 12.50
CA VAL A 486 -44.10 -26.28 11.64
C VAL A 486 -42.69 -25.74 11.82
N PHE A 487 -41.98 -25.53 10.72
CA PHE A 487 -40.63 -24.99 10.72
C PHE A 487 -40.66 -23.55 10.20
N TYR A 488 -39.83 -22.71 10.79
CA TYR A 488 -39.60 -21.33 10.38
C TYR A 488 -38.15 -21.22 9.95
N ILE A 489 -37.89 -20.74 8.74
CA ILE A 489 -36.54 -20.50 8.24
C ILE A 489 -36.40 -19.04 7.86
N ALA A 490 -35.40 -18.36 8.42
CA ALA A 490 -35.17 -16.95 8.18
C ALA A 490 -34.31 -16.77 6.92
N ASP A 491 -34.32 -15.59 6.33
CA ASP A 491 -33.48 -15.29 5.17
C ASP A 491 -31.97 -15.38 5.50
N ASP A 492 -31.59 -15.31 6.79
CA ASP A 492 -30.23 -15.59 7.29
C ASP A 492 -29.88 -17.10 7.40
N GLY A 493 -30.82 -17.99 7.05
CA GLY A 493 -30.65 -19.44 7.06
C GLY A 493 -30.92 -20.14 8.40
N VAL A 494 -31.28 -19.41 9.46
CA VAL A 494 -31.60 -19.99 10.77
C VAL A 494 -32.96 -20.70 10.73
N ILE A 495 -33.00 -21.96 11.17
CA ILE A 495 -34.21 -22.80 11.22
C ILE A 495 -34.67 -22.95 12.68
N GLU A 496 -35.95 -22.68 12.94
CA GLU A 496 -36.61 -22.83 14.23
C GLU A 496 -37.84 -23.75 14.09
N GLN A 497 -38.05 -24.66 15.05
CA GLN A 497 -39.23 -25.53 15.10
C GLN A 497 -40.24 -25.00 16.11
N SER A 498 -41.50 -24.85 15.70
CA SER A 498 -42.61 -24.54 16.62
C SER A 498 -43.29 -25.82 17.10
N SER A 499 -43.68 -25.84 18.38
CA SER A 499 -44.57 -26.87 18.92
C SER A 499 -46.02 -26.60 18.50
N SER A 500 -46.83 -27.66 18.43
CA SER A 500 -48.26 -27.60 18.03
C SER A 500 -49.15 -26.83 19.01
N SER A 501 -48.60 -26.36 20.15
CA SER A 501 -49.33 -25.65 21.20
C SER A 501 -49.31 -24.12 21.03
N VAL A 502 -48.52 -23.59 20.10
CA VAL A 502 -48.41 -22.15 19.84
C VAL A 502 -49.05 -21.81 18.50
N ALA A 503 -49.91 -20.77 18.49
CA ALA A 503 -50.53 -20.31 17.26
C ALA A 503 -49.47 -19.76 16.28
N PRO A 504 -49.51 -20.12 14.98
CA PRO A 504 -48.47 -19.74 14.01
C PRO A 504 -48.22 -18.23 13.90
N ALA A 505 -49.26 -17.40 14.06
CA ALA A 505 -49.13 -15.94 14.03
C ALA A 505 -48.33 -15.38 15.22
N VAL A 506 -48.47 -15.99 16.40
CA VAL A 506 -47.73 -15.58 17.61
C VAL A 506 -46.26 -15.99 17.49
N TYR A 507 -46.00 -17.20 17.00
CA TYR A 507 -44.63 -17.67 16.79
C TYR A 507 -43.90 -16.84 15.73
N ALA A 508 -44.56 -16.51 14.62
CA ALA A 508 -43.99 -15.68 13.56
C ALA A 508 -43.54 -14.29 14.07
N THR A 509 -44.30 -13.69 14.98
CA THR A 509 -43.94 -12.39 15.58
C THR A 509 -42.66 -12.50 16.43
N GLY A 510 -42.56 -13.51 17.30
CA GLY A 510 -41.35 -13.74 18.09
C GLY A 510 -40.13 -14.14 17.24
N PHE A 511 -40.37 -14.85 16.14
CA PHE A 511 -39.35 -15.20 15.15
C PHE A 511 -38.76 -13.95 14.48
N GLU A 512 -39.60 -12.97 14.14
CA GLU A 512 -39.16 -11.67 13.61
C GLU A 512 -38.30 -10.88 14.60
N GLU A 513 -38.67 -10.85 15.87
CA GLU A 513 -37.90 -10.16 16.90
C GLU A 513 -36.52 -10.79 17.08
N ARG A 514 -36.43 -12.13 17.11
CA ARG A 514 -35.16 -12.84 17.22
C ARG A 514 -34.27 -12.63 15.99
N PHE A 515 -34.84 -12.61 14.80
CA PHE A 515 -34.10 -12.25 13.58
C PHE A 515 -33.51 -10.84 13.67
N ARG A 516 -34.31 -9.85 14.13
CA ARG A 516 -33.82 -8.47 14.33
C ARG A 516 -32.70 -8.40 15.38
N GLN A 517 -32.85 -9.11 16.51
CA GLN A 517 -31.82 -9.15 17.57
C GLN A 517 -30.49 -9.72 17.08
N ARG A 518 -30.53 -10.83 16.30
CA ARG A 518 -29.34 -11.41 15.68
C ARG A 518 -28.62 -10.43 14.75
N ARG A 519 -29.37 -9.57 14.06
CA ARG A 519 -28.82 -8.56 13.14
C ARG A 519 -28.22 -7.35 13.85
N THR A 520 -28.73 -6.96 15.01
CA THR A 520 -28.26 -5.77 15.73
C THR A 520 -27.15 -6.07 16.74
N GLY A 521 -26.74 -7.33 16.91
CA GLY A 521 -25.65 -7.71 17.83
C GLY A 521 -25.95 -7.47 19.31
N ALA A 522 -27.23 -7.35 19.69
CA ALA A 522 -27.61 -7.17 21.08
C ALA A 522 -27.46 -8.49 21.85
N PRO A 523 -26.88 -8.50 23.07
CA PRO A 523 -26.80 -9.71 23.88
C PRO A 523 -28.23 -10.20 24.17
N ALA A 524 -28.48 -11.49 23.94
CA ALA A 524 -29.74 -12.13 24.30
C ALA A 524 -29.90 -12.04 25.83
N GLU A 525 -30.89 -11.27 26.30
CA GLU A 525 -31.36 -11.39 27.68
C GLU A 525 -32.04 -12.76 27.81
N PHE A 526 -31.31 -13.73 28.36
CA PHE A 526 -31.90 -14.97 28.84
C PHE A 526 -32.75 -14.65 30.07
N SER A 527 -34.05 -14.53 29.88
CA SER A 527 -35.01 -14.67 30.98
C SER A 527 -35.22 -16.16 31.26
N VAL A 528 -34.99 -16.55 32.52
CA VAL A 528 -35.14 -17.91 33.08
C VAL A 528 -36.58 -18.39 33.05
#